data_AF-A0A842D6T3-F1
#
_entry.id   AF-A0A842D6T3-F1
#
_cell.length_a   1.000
_cell.length_b   1.000
_cell.length_c   1.000
_cell.angle_alpha   90.00
_cell.angle_beta   90.00
_cell.angle_gamma   90.00
#
_symmetry.space_group_name_H-M   'P 1'
#
loop_
_entity.id
_entity.type
_entity.pdbx_description
1 polymer ?
#
loop_
_entity_poly.entity_id
_entity_poly.type
_entity_poly.pdbx_seq_one_letter_code
_entity_poly.pdbx_strand_id
1 'polypeptide(L)' 'METRQKELLYDLLKEFPEYIDEIGKNGINNLNSESVEKIIDILLTAFTNYGLEEDDEPNKYGLEIEDLIDIVNDAD' A
#
# COMPACT_ATOMS: atom_id res chain seq x y z
N MET A 1 -8.14 8.53 -4.11
CA MET A 1 -7.19 8.43 -2.98
C MET A 1 -7.13 9.75 -2.23
N GLU A 2 -7.29 9.71 -0.91
CA GLU A 2 -7.17 10.86 -0.02
C GLU A 2 -5.70 11.22 0.26
N THR A 3 -5.42 12.46 0.69
CA THR A 3 -4.04 12.92 1.00
C THR A 3 -3.34 12.01 2.01
N ARG A 4 -4.05 11.59 3.06
CA ARG A 4 -3.50 10.72 4.10
C ARG A 4 -3.13 9.34 3.58
N GLN A 5 -3.98 8.74 2.76
CA GLN A 5 -3.71 7.46 2.09
C GLN A 5 -2.46 7.56 1.21
N LYS A 6 -2.33 8.65 0.45
CA LYS A 6 -1.15 8.89 -0.38
C LYS A 6 0.13 9.01 0.46
N GLU A 7 0.09 9.79 1.54
CA GLU A 7 1.25 9.94 2.43
C GLU A 7 1.66 8.61 3.07
N LEU A 8 0.68 7.83 3.53
CA LEU A 8 0.93 6.51 4.11
C LEU A 8 1.55 5.55 3.09
N LEU A 9 0.98 5.46 1.88
CA LEU A 9 1.51 4.64 0.81
C LEU A 9 2.96 5.01 0.48
N TYR A 10 3.27 6.30 0.40
CA TYR A 10 4.63 6.76 0.12
C TYR A 10 5.61 6.47 1.26
N ASP A 11 5.19 6.53 2.53
CA ASP A 11 6.04 6.13 3.66
C ASP A 11 6.30 4.62 3.69
N LEU A 12 5.29 3.81 3.38
CA LEU A 12 5.41 2.35 3.28
C LEU A 12 6.31 1.93 2.11
N LEU A 13 6.32 2.71 1.02
CA LEU A 13 7.15 2.47 -0.16
C LEU A 13 8.50 3.20 -0.12
N LYS A 14 8.90 3.85 0.98
CA LYS A 14 10.12 4.68 1.01
C LYS A 14 11.41 3.93 0.71
N GLU A 15 11.45 2.63 1.04
CA GLU A 15 12.59 1.74 0.75
C GLU A 15 12.54 1.17 -0.69
N PHE A 16 11.48 1.49 -1.44
CA PHE A 16 11.20 1.02 -2.80
C PHE A 16 10.89 2.21 -3.74
N PRO A 17 11.87 3.10 -3.98
CA PRO A 17 11.66 4.33 -4.73
C PRO A 17 11.17 4.11 -6.17
N GLU A 18 11.43 2.94 -6.75
CA GLU A 18 10.94 2.56 -8.09
C GLU A 18 9.41 2.61 -8.19
N TYR A 19 8.69 2.15 -7.16
CA TYR A 19 7.23 2.14 -7.16
C TYR A 19 6.66 3.53 -6.89
N ILE A 20 7.33 4.33 -6.06
CA ILE A 20 6.99 5.74 -5.85
C ILE A 20 7.08 6.52 -7.16
N ASP A 21 8.17 6.32 -7.90
CA ASP A 21 8.41 6.96 -9.18
C ASP A 21 7.37 6.53 -10.23
N GLU A 22 7.01 5.25 -10.26
CA GLU A 22 5.98 4.73 -11.16
C GLU A 22 4.60 5.32 -10.85
N ILE A 23 4.18 5.30 -9.58
CA ILE A 23 2.93 5.94 -9.12
C ILE A 23 2.94 7.43 -9.47
N GLY A 24 4.07 8.12 -9.30
CA GLY A 24 4.20 9.54 -9.62
C GLY A 24 4.07 9.85 -11.12
N LYS A 25 4.55 8.95 -12.00
CA LYS A 25 4.52 9.12 -13.46
C LYS A 25 3.20 8.68 -14.07
N ASN A 26 2.68 7.54 -13.64
CA ASN A 26 1.56 6.86 -14.29
C ASN A 26 0.25 7.07 -13.51
N GLY A 27 0.33 7.37 -12.22
CA GLY A 27 -0.80 7.29 -11.29
C GLY A 27 -1.04 5.84 -10.84
N ILE A 28 -1.61 5.69 -9.65
CA ILE A 28 -1.83 4.37 -9.04
C ILE A 28 -2.75 3.45 -9.86
N ASN A 29 -3.67 4.03 -10.62
CA ASN A 29 -4.62 3.31 -11.49
C ASN A 29 -4.02 2.87 -12.83
N ASN A 30 -2.74 3.16 -13.11
CA ASN A 30 -2.08 2.78 -14.37
C ASN A 30 -0.75 2.07 -14.09
N LEU A 31 -0.65 1.39 -12.96
CA LEU A 31 0.48 0.54 -12.63
C LEU A 31 0.42 -0.74 -13.47
N ASN A 32 1.58 -1.27 -13.81
CA ASN A 32 1.63 -2.58 -14.43
C ASN A 32 1.35 -3.69 -13.39
N SER A 33 0.85 -4.84 -13.83
CA SER A 33 0.43 -5.93 -12.92
C SER A 33 1.57 -6.44 -12.02
N GLU A 34 2.83 -6.45 -12.50
CA GLU A 34 3.98 -6.86 -11.68
C GLU A 34 4.23 -5.86 -10.54
N SER A 35 4.14 -4.55 -10.82
CA SER A 35 4.25 -3.52 -9.79
C SER A 35 3.09 -3.57 -8.81
N VAL A 36 1.86 -3.83 -9.27
CA VAL A 36 0.68 -4.00 -8.39
C VAL A 36 0.93 -5.16 -7.42
N GLU A 37 1.32 -6.34 -7.90
CA GLU A 37 1.63 -7.50 -7.06
C GLU A 37 2.71 -7.17 -6.01
N LYS A 38 3.78 -6.49 -6.43
CA LYS A 38 4.88 -6.12 -5.53
C LYS A 38 4.48 -5.11 -4.47
N ILE A 39 3.68 -4.10 -4.83
CA ILE A 39 3.18 -3.12 -3.87
C ILE A 39 2.26 -3.81 -2.87
N ILE A 40 1.36 -4.69 -3.31
CA ILE A 40 0.49 -5.47 -2.42
C ILE A 40 1.32 -6.32 -1.44
N ASP A 41 2.35 -7.02 -1.91
CA ASP A 41 3.25 -7.80 -1.04
C ASP A 41 3.90 -6.93 0.06
N ILE A 42 4.34 -5.71 -0.29
CA ILE A 42 4.93 -4.75 0.65
C ILE A 42 3.88 -4.31 1.69
N LEU A 43 2.68 -3.97 1.24
CA LEU A 43 1.59 -3.55 2.12
C LEU A 43 1.18 -4.68 3.07
N LEU A 44 1.03 -5.92 2.58
CA LEU A 44 0.73 -7.10 3.41
C LEU A 44 1.83 -7.37 4.44
N THR A 45 3.10 -7.16 4.06
CA THR A 45 4.22 -7.29 5.00
C THR A 45 4.14 -6.23 6.10
N ALA A 46 3.81 -4.99 5.77
CA ALA A 46 3.61 -3.93 6.75
C ALA A 46 2.41 -4.19 7.65
N PHE A 47 1.30 -4.68 7.08
CA PHE A 47 0.11 -5.06 7.82
C PHE A 47 0.41 -6.15 8.86
N THR A 48 1.11 -7.20 8.45
CA THR A 48 1.47 -8.31 9.36
C THR A 48 2.41 -7.85 10.48
N ASN A 49 3.35 -6.94 10.18
CA ASN A 49 4.35 -6.51 11.17
C ASN A 49 3.84 -5.43 12.13
N TYR A 50 2.92 -4.57 11.69
CA TYR A 50 2.56 -3.34 12.41
C TYR A 50 1.06 -3.06 12.47
N GLY A 51 0.26 -3.73 11.63
CA GLY A 51 -1.18 -3.51 11.49
C GLY A 51 -2.04 -4.44 12.35
N LEU A 52 -1.46 -5.46 12.99
CA LEU A 52 -2.19 -6.42 13.82
C LEU A 52 -2.04 -6.13 15.32
N GLU A 53 -3.10 -6.39 16.07
CA GLU A 53 -3.06 -6.50 17.54
C GLU A 53 -2.58 -7.91 17.96
N GLU A 54 -2.47 -8.16 19.28
CA GLU A 54 -1.99 -9.45 19.81
C GLU A 54 -2.93 -10.63 19.52
N ASP A 55 -4.19 -10.35 19.17
CA ASP A 55 -5.24 -11.32 18.82
C ASP A 55 -5.45 -11.47 17.31
N ASP A 56 -4.49 -11.00 16.50
CA ASP A 56 -4.52 -11.01 15.03
C ASP A 56 -5.66 -10.16 14.42
N GLU A 57 -6.32 -9.30 15.20
CA GLU A 57 -7.28 -8.32 14.68
C GLU A 57 -6.57 -7.07 14.12
N PRO A 58 -7.09 -6.45 13.04
CA PRO A 58 -6.52 -5.21 12.50
C PRO A 58 -6.66 -4.05 13.50
N ASN A 59 -5.54 -3.45 13.86
CA ASN A 59 -5.52 -2.18 14.58
C ASN A 59 -5.85 -1.01 13.63
N LYS A 60 -5.93 0.22 14.15
CA LYS A 60 -6.22 1.41 13.32
C LYS A 60 -5.27 1.58 12.13
N TYR A 61 -3.98 1.31 12.33
CA TYR A 61 -2.98 1.38 11.26
C TYR A 61 -3.15 0.24 10.25
N GLY A 62 -3.50 -0.96 10.72
CA GLY A 62 -3.86 -2.10 9.88
C GLY A 62 -5.04 -1.80 8.94
N LEU A 63 -6.12 -1.22 9.48
CA LEU A 63 -7.27 -0.80 8.68
C LEU A 63 -6.89 0.21 7.58
N GLU A 64 -5.99 1.15 7.88
CA GLU A 64 -5.51 2.09 6.86
C GLU A 64 -4.66 1.42 5.78
N ILE A 65 -3.97 0.32 6.10
CA ILE A 65 -3.23 -0.48 5.12
C ILE A 65 -4.18 -1.34 4.29
N GLU A 66 -5.23 -1.92 4.88
CA GLU A 66 -6.27 -2.65 4.14
C GLU A 66 -6.93 -1.75 3.11
N ASP A 67 -7.32 -0.52 3.50
CA ASP A 67 -7.86 0.48 2.56
C ASP A 67 -6.90 0.73 1.38
N LEU A 68 -5.58 0.74 1.62
CA LEU A 68 -4.58 0.91 0.56
C LEU A 68 -4.47 -0.31 -0.34
N ILE A 69 -4.53 -1.52 0.23
CA ILE A 69 -4.52 -2.77 -0.53
C ILE A 69 -5.72 -2.81 -1.47
N ASP A 70 -6.91 -2.47 -0.97
CA ASP A 70 -8.12 -2.41 -1.79
C ASP A 70 -7.96 -1.40 -2.94
N ILE A 71 -7.42 -0.20 -2.67
CA ILE A 71 -7.19 0.81 -3.72
C ILE A 71 -6.18 0.35 -4.78
N VAL A 72 -5.11 -0.34 -4.37
CA VAL A 72 -4.07 -0.84 -5.29
C VAL A 72 -4.58 -2.03 -6.09
N ASN A 73 -5.40 -2.89 -5.49
CA ASN A 73 -5.94 -4.09 -6.12
C ASN A 73 -7.12 -3.77 -7.05
N ASP A 74 -7.91 -2.74 -6.76
CA ASP A 74 -8.99 -2.22 -7.62
C ASP A 74 -8.45 -1.36 -8.79
N ALA A 75 -7.14 -1.22 -8.94
CA ALA A 75 -6.50 -0.47 -10.02
C ALA A 75 -6.45 -1.21 -11.37
N ASP A 76 -6.95 -2.46 -11.43
CA ASP A 76 -7.04 -3.31 -12.63
C ASP A 76 -8.30 -3.07 -13.49
#